data_AF-A0A842T1B2-F1
#
_entry.id   AF-A0A842T1B2-F1
#
_cell.length_a   1.000
_cell.length_b   1.000
_cell.length_c   1.000
_cell.angle_alpha   90.00
_cell.angle_beta   90.00
_cell.angle_gamma   90.00
#
_symmetry.space_group_name_H-M   'P 1'
#
loop_
_entity.id
_entity.type
_entity.pdbx_description
1 polymer ?
#
loop_
_entity_poly.entity_id
_entity_poly.type
_entity_poly.pdbx_seq_one_letter_code
_entity_poly.pdbx_strand_id
1 'polypeptide(L)'
;MRFIGVDFPKWHDVGGTLEKEINRFPESFRRHIPKLAFISEMLAALREPAMYGDENLNLGPSALFNKADTIEVLRDAEYCYNKVKKLFESF
;
A
#
# COMPACT_ATOMS: atom_id res chain seq x y z
N MET A 1 -5.58 -1.95 10.74
CA MET A 1 -6.24 -3.25 11.02
C MET A 1 -6.86 -3.32 12.42
N ARG A 2 -6.14 -2.97 13.49
CA ARG A 2 -6.74 -2.97 14.85
C ARG A 2 -8.00 -2.12 15.00
N PHE A 3 -8.10 -1.03 14.23
CA PHE A 3 -9.30 -0.21 14.15
C PHE A 3 -10.58 -1.00 13.83
N ILE A 4 -10.50 -1.98 12.91
CA ILE A 4 -11.62 -2.86 12.58
C ILE A 4 -11.67 -4.11 13.45
N GLY A 5 -10.77 -4.28 14.43
CA GLY A 5 -10.67 -5.50 15.24
C GLY A 5 -10.02 -6.67 14.51
N VAL A 6 -9.06 -6.39 13.62
CA VAL A 6 -8.25 -7.39 12.90
C VAL A 6 -6.80 -7.27 13.33
N ASP A 7 -6.20 -8.39 13.72
CA ASP A 7 -4.77 -8.46 14.03
C ASP A 7 -3.92 -8.21 12.79
N PHE A 8 -2.73 -7.64 13.00
CA PHE A 8 -1.85 -7.31 11.89
C PHE A 8 -1.31 -8.60 11.26
N PRO A 9 -1.44 -8.79 9.92
CA PRO A 9 -0.88 -9.95 9.24
C PRO A 9 0.65 -9.95 9.34
N LYS A 10 1.29 -11.13 9.39
CA LYS A 10 2.76 -11.24 9.39
C LYS A 10 3.41 -10.91 8.04
N TRP A 11 2.60 -10.59 7.03
CA TRP A 11 3.00 -10.35 5.64
C TRP A 11 3.03 -8.85 5.36
N HIS A 12 3.89 -8.42 4.43
CA HIS A 12 4.03 -7.00 4.07
C HIS A 12 2.87 -6.49 3.20
N ASP A 13 2.24 -7.36 2.41
CA ASP A 13 1.01 -7.05 1.70
C ASP A 13 -0.21 -7.33 2.57
N VAL A 14 -1.03 -6.30 2.76
CA VAL A 14 -2.31 -6.35 3.48
C VAL A 14 -3.52 -6.18 2.57
N GLY A 15 -3.34 -6.08 1.25
CA GLY A 15 -4.38 -5.78 0.27
C GLY A 15 -5.52 -6.80 0.31
N GLY A 16 -5.19 -8.09 0.21
CA GLY A 16 -6.19 -9.15 0.33
C GLY A 16 -6.92 -9.17 1.69
N THR A 17 -6.31 -8.63 2.76
CA THR A 17 -7.00 -8.47 4.06
C THR A 17 -7.99 -7.31 4.03
N LEU A 18 -7.62 -6.18 3.40
CA LEU A 18 -8.52 -5.03 3.24
C LEU A 18 -9.79 -5.42 2.47
N GLU A 19 -9.65 -6.20 1.41
CA GLU A 19 -10.78 -6.66 0.59
C GLU A 19 -11.69 -7.63 1.34
N LYS A 20 -11.13 -8.64 2.02
CA LYS A 20 -11.91 -9.60 2.81
C LYS A 20 -12.74 -8.92 3.89
N GLU A 21 -12.19 -7.88 4.50
CA GLU A 21 -12.79 -7.17 5.62
C GLU A 21 -13.55 -5.89 5.21
N ILE A 22 -13.80 -5.67 3.91
CA ILE A 22 -14.41 -4.44 3.36
C ILE A 22 -15.69 -4.04 4.10
N ASN A 23 -16.51 -5.01 4.49
CA ASN A 23 -17.80 -4.76 5.15
C ASN A 23 -17.67 -4.24 6.59
N ARG A 24 -16.50 -4.38 7.22
CA ARG A 24 -16.22 -3.86 8.58
C ARG A 24 -15.83 -2.39 8.58
N PHE A 25 -15.57 -1.82 7.42
CA PHE A 25 -15.31 -0.38 7.28
C PHE A 25 -16.62 0.41 7.11
N PRO A 26 -16.65 1.69 7.53
CA PRO A 26 -17.75 2.59 7.22
C PRO A 26 -18.00 2.67 5.71
N GLU A 27 -19.26 2.78 5.31
CA GLU A 27 -19.67 2.78 3.89
C GLU A 27 -18.93 3.86 3.07
N SER A 28 -18.75 5.05 3.65
CA SER A 28 -18.01 6.16 3.06
C SER A 28 -16.54 5.84 2.75
N PHE A 29 -15.97 4.85 3.44
CA PHE A 29 -14.58 4.40 3.28
C PHE A 29 -14.45 3.21 2.32
N ARG A 30 -15.46 2.34 2.21
CA ARG A 30 -15.41 1.11 1.41
C ARG A 30 -15.00 1.33 -0.04
N ARG A 31 -15.44 2.43 -0.65
CA ARG A 31 -15.06 2.82 -2.04
C ARG A 31 -13.55 3.00 -2.25
N HIS A 32 -12.78 3.21 -1.19
CA HIS A 32 -11.34 3.39 -1.25
C HIS A 32 -10.58 2.06 -1.13
N ILE A 33 -11.21 1.01 -0.60
CA ILE A 33 -10.58 -0.28 -0.32
C ILE A 33 -9.92 -0.92 -1.56
N PRO A 34 -10.54 -0.96 -2.76
CA PRO A 34 -9.89 -1.55 -3.93
C PRO A 34 -8.58 -0.85 -4.29
N LYS A 35 -8.56 0.49 -4.26
CA LYS A 35 -7.33 1.25 -4.54
C LYS A 35 -6.28 1.06 -3.44
N LEU A 36 -6.69 1.03 -2.17
CA LEU A 36 -5.77 0.78 -1.06
C LEU A 36 -5.15 -0.63 -1.12
N ALA A 37 -5.93 -1.63 -1.53
CA ALA A 37 -5.46 -2.99 -1.70
C ALA A 37 -4.43 -3.10 -2.83
N PHE A 38 -4.74 -2.51 -3.99
CA PHE A 38 -3.81 -2.44 -5.11
C PHE A 38 -2.48 -1.77 -4.75
N ILE A 39 -2.52 -0.62 -4.06
CA ILE A 39 -1.30 0.08 -3.64
C ILE A 39 -0.47 -0.78 -2.67
N SER A 40 -1.13 -1.47 -1.73
CA SER A 40 -0.46 -2.38 -0.80
C SER A 40 0.31 -3.48 -1.53
N GLU A 41 -0.35 -4.15 -2.47
CA GLU A 41 0.25 -5.22 -3.28
C GLU A 41 1.44 -4.69 -4.10
N MET A 42 1.24 -3.58 -4.81
CA MET A 42 2.28 -2.94 -5.62
C MET A 42 3.50 -2.54 -4.77
N LEU A 43 3.30 -1.87 -3.63
CA LEU A 43 4.39 -1.45 -2.75
C LEU A 43 5.14 -2.65 -2.15
N ALA A 44 4.44 -3.73 -1.83
CA ALA A 44 5.06 -4.96 -1.36
C ALA A 44 5.97 -5.57 -2.45
N ALA A 45 5.51 -5.59 -3.71
CA ALA A 45 6.29 -6.08 -4.85
C ALA A 45 7.52 -5.20 -5.16
N LEU A 46 7.40 -3.88 -5.00
CA LEU A 46 8.50 -2.93 -5.25
C LEU A 46 9.57 -2.93 -4.16
N ARG A 47 9.29 -3.51 -2.98
CA ARG A 47 10.20 -3.45 -1.82
C ARG A 47 11.58 -4.04 -2.11
N GLU A 48 11.63 -5.24 -2.66
CA GLU A 48 12.89 -5.93 -2.96
C GLU A 48 13.73 -5.20 -4.01
N PRO A 49 13.20 -4.88 -5.22
CA PRO A 49 13.98 -4.17 -6.23
C PRO A 49 14.37 -2.75 -5.80
N ALA A 50 13.56 -2.07 -4.97
CA ALA A 50 13.91 -0.77 -4.43
C ALA A 50 15.04 -0.83 -3.38
N MET A 51 15.19 -1.96 -2.69
CA MET A 51 16.21 -2.14 -1.66
C MET A 51 17.52 -2.71 -2.21
N TYR A 52 17.42 -3.68 -3.13
CA TYR A 52 18.57 -4.46 -3.58
C TYR A 52 18.89 -4.31 -5.07
N GLY A 53 17.96 -3.75 -5.86
CA GLY A 53 18.11 -3.71 -7.30
C GLY A 53 17.74 -5.06 -7.95
N ASP A 54 18.24 -5.31 -9.16
CA ASP A 54 18.07 -6.56 -9.88
C ASP A 54 19.42 -7.27 -9.94
N GLU A 55 19.55 -8.31 -9.13
CA GLU A 55 20.77 -9.12 -9.03
C GLU A 55 21.08 -9.88 -10.34
N ASN A 56 20.05 -10.30 -11.08
CA ASN A 56 20.25 -11.02 -12.35
C ASN A 56 20.86 -10.11 -13.42
N LEU A 57 20.48 -8.84 -13.39
CA LEU A 57 20.98 -7.81 -14.32
C LEU A 57 22.18 -7.03 -13.76
N ASN A 58 22.60 -7.30 -12.51
CA ASN A 58 23.60 -6.50 -11.78
C ASN A 58 23.29 -5.00 -11.76
N LEU A 59 22.01 -4.63 -11.66
CA LEU A 59 21.56 -3.24 -11.64
C LEU A 59 21.18 -2.83 -10.23
N GLY A 60 21.72 -1.71 -9.75
CA GLY A 60 21.28 -1.12 -8.48
C GLY A 60 19.89 -0.45 -8.60
N PRO A 61 19.22 -0.15 -7.47
CA PRO A 61 17.89 0.46 -7.46
C PRO A 61 17.76 1.73 -8.32
N SER A 62 18.77 2.61 -8.29
CA SER A 62 18.78 3.87 -9.07
C SER A 62 18.79 3.67 -10.58
N ALA A 63 19.12 2.47 -11.07
CA ALA A 63 19.06 2.11 -12.48
C ALA A 63 17.71 1.49 -12.87
N LEU A 64 16.91 1.01 -11.89
CA LEU A 64 15.60 0.41 -12.12
C LEU A 64 14.47 1.44 -12.08
N PHE A 65 14.61 2.49 -11.27
CA PHE A 65 13.55 3.47 -11.05
C PHE A 65 14.00 4.85 -11.52
N ASN A 66 13.12 5.51 -12.28
CA ASN A 66 13.29 6.90 -12.61
C ASN A 66 12.49 7.81 -11.65
N LYS A 67 12.71 9.11 -11.78
CA LYS A 67 12.03 10.12 -10.95
C LYS A 67 10.52 10.10 -11.12
N ALA A 68 10.00 9.87 -12.32
CA ALA A 68 8.56 9.82 -12.58
C ALA A 68 7.92 8.63 -11.85
N ASP A 69 8.52 7.43 -11.93
CA ASP A 69 8.06 6.24 -11.21
C ASP A 69 7.97 6.52 -9.70
N THR A 70 9.00 7.18 -9.17
CA THR A 70 9.06 7.53 -7.74
C THR A 70 7.97 8.52 -7.32
N ILE A 71 7.63 9.47 -8.19
CA ILE A 71 6.57 10.45 -7.94
C ILE A 71 5.19 9.78 -7.88
N GLU A 72 4.94 8.80 -8.76
CA GLU A 72 3.67 8.06 -8.75
C GLU A 72 3.52 7.22 -7.48
N VAL A 73 4.57 6.48 -7.12
CA VAL A 73 4.61 5.70 -5.87
C VAL A 73 4.40 6.59 -4.64
N LEU A 74 5.02 7.78 -4.62
CA LEU A 74 4.82 8.74 -3.52
C LEU A 74 3.37 9.21 -3.43
N ARG A 75 2.73 9.54 -4.55
CA ARG A 75 1.32 9.97 -4.59
C ARG A 75 0.38 8.88 -4.08
N ASP A 76 0.67 7.63 -4.37
CA ASP A 76 -0.13 6.50 -3.89
C ASP A 76 0.07 6.25 -2.38
N ALA A 77 1.30 6.40 -1.87
CA ALA A 77 1.56 6.38 -0.43
C ALA A 77 0.82 7.53 0.30
N GLU A 78 0.86 8.74 -0.26
CA GLU A 78 0.11 9.90 0.25
C GLU A 78 -1.40 9.67 0.20
N TYR A 79 -1.91 9.04 -0.87
CA TYR A 79 -3.31 8.67 -0.96
C TYR A 79 -3.72 7.76 0.20
N CYS A 80 -2.94 6.69 0.45
CA CYS A 80 -3.18 5.76 1.55
C CYS A 80 -3.22 6.48 2.89
N TYR A 81 -2.18 7.26 3.18
CA TYR A 81 -2.07 8.04 4.41
C TYR A 81 -3.28 8.97 4.60
N ASN A 82 -3.63 9.75 3.59
CA ASN A 82 -4.71 10.72 3.68
C ASN A 82 -6.08 10.08 3.87
N LYS A 83 -6.35 8.93 3.25
CA LYS A 83 -7.61 8.20 3.46
C LYS A 83 -7.69 7.65 4.87
N VAL A 84 -6.64 7.00 5.35
CA VAL A 84 -6.60 6.44 6.70
C VAL A 84 -6.67 7.55 7.75
N LYS A 85 -5.95 8.67 7.57
CA LYS A 85 -6.02 9.83 8.47
C LYS A 85 -7.45 10.35 8.58
N LYS A 86 -8.13 10.60 7.45
CA LYS A 86 -9.52 11.05 7.43
C LYS A 86 -10.48 10.07 8.08
N LEU A 87 -10.22 8.75 7.93
CA LEU A 87 -11.01 7.74 8.63
C LEU A 87 -10.85 7.90 10.15
N PHE A 88 -9.62 8.01 10.66
CA PHE A 88 -9.37 8.21 12.09
C PHE A 88 -9.91 9.54 12.63
N GLU A 89 -9.86 10.63 11.85
CA GLU A 89 -10.42 11.94 12.23
C GLU A 89 -11.96 11.95 12.28
N SER A 90 -12.63 10.95 11.72
CA SER A 90 -14.09 10.82 11.74
C SER A 90 -14.65 10.07 12.95
N PHE A 91 -13.78 9.66 13.88
CA PHE A 91 -14.10 9.04 15.18
C PHE A 91 -13.58 9.91 16.32
#